data_AF-A0A341CSB7-F1
#
_entry.id   AF-A0A341CSB7-F1
#
_cell.length_a   1.000
_cell.length_b   1.000
_cell.length_c   1.000
_cell.angle_alpha   90.00
_cell.angle_beta   90.00
_cell.angle_gamma   90.00
#
_symmetry.space_group_name_H-M   'P 1'
#
loop_
_entity.id
_entity.type
_entity.pdbx_description
1 polymer ?
#
loop_
_entity_poly.entity_id
_entity_poly.type
_entity_poly.pdbx_seq_one_letter_code
_entity_poly.pdbx_strand_id
1 'polypeptide(L)'
;MGLRTTKQRGRGTKRAPGRQEDHLTKEPVEDTDPSTISLNMGEENGFPDSTGDPLSDISKDASCAENCTCSSCLLLAPTISDLLNDQDLLDVIRIKLDPCHPTVKNWRNFASKWGMPYDELCFLEQRPQSPTLEFLLRNSQRTVGQLMELCRLYHRADVEKVLRRWVDEEWPRRGRGEHPRNF
;
A
#
# COMPACT_ATOMS: atom_id res chain seq x y z
N MET A 1 7.31 -68.26 -13.28
CA MET A 1 5.93 -68.04 -13.78
C MET A 1 5.39 -66.85 -13.00
N GLY A 2 5.32 -65.62 -13.49
CA GLY A 2 4.98 -65.16 -14.83
C GLY A 2 3.49 -64.88 -14.86
N LEU A 3 3.07 -63.62 -14.76
CA LEU A 3 1.89 -63.06 -15.44
C LEU A 3 1.99 -61.54 -15.43
N ARG A 4 2.03 -61.01 -16.65
CA ARG A 4 2.19 -59.61 -17.03
C ARG A 4 0.82 -58.95 -17.05
N THR A 5 0.73 -57.67 -16.68
CA THR A 5 -0.41 -56.83 -17.06
C THR A 5 0.07 -55.58 -17.77
N THR A 6 -0.42 -55.42 -18.98
CA THR A 6 -0.19 -54.33 -19.93
C THR A 6 -1.22 -53.22 -19.70
N LYS A 7 -0.82 -51.95 -19.76
CA LYS A 7 -1.78 -50.85 -20.01
C LYS A 7 -1.20 -49.86 -21.02
N GLN A 8 -1.83 -49.83 -22.18
CA GLN A 8 -1.62 -48.87 -23.25
C GLN A 8 -2.34 -47.53 -22.95
N ARG A 9 -1.70 -46.42 -23.33
CA ARG A 9 -2.27 -45.11 -23.70
C ARG A 9 -1.39 -44.66 -24.87
N GLY A 10 -1.87 -44.23 -26.03
CA GLY A 10 -3.11 -43.55 -26.35
C GLY A 10 -2.71 -42.28 -27.11
N ARG A 11 -2.90 -42.30 -28.43
CA ARG A 11 -2.56 -41.27 -29.45
C ARG A 11 -3.14 -39.88 -29.16
N GLY A 12 -2.48 -38.86 -29.72
CA GLY A 12 -2.97 -37.50 -29.95
C GLY A 12 -1.92 -36.48 -29.49
N THR A 13 -1.48 -35.47 -30.23
CA THR A 13 -2.01 -34.78 -31.41
C THR A 13 -0.88 -33.95 -32.00
N LYS A 14 -0.73 -33.96 -33.33
CA LYS A 14 0.06 -32.94 -34.05
C LYS A 14 -0.68 -31.61 -34.02
N ARG A 15 0.00 -30.51 -33.66
CA ARG A 15 -0.34 -29.13 -34.07
C ARG A 15 0.94 -28.31 -34.18
N ALA A 16 1.12 -27.70 -35.35
CA ALA A 16 2.15 -26.71 -35.65
C ALA A 16 1.83 -25.38 -34.94
N PRO A 17 2.80 -24.44 -34.91
CA PRO A 17 2.59 -23.27 -35.75
C PRO A 17 3.86 -22.88 -36.52
N GLY A 18 3.73 -22.71 -37.83
CA GLY A 18 4.67 -21.93 -38.62
C GLY A 18 4.46 -20.45 -38.33
N ARG A 19 5.52 -19.77 -37.90
CA ARG A 19 5.55 -18.32 -37.74
C ARG A 19 6.05 -17.74 -39.07
N GLN A 20 5.20 -16.96 -39.74
CA GLN A 20 5.60 -16.11 -40.84
C GLN A 20 6.44 -14.96 -40.27
N GLU A 21 7.67 -14.81 -40.73
CA GLU A 21 8.50 -13.62 -40.55
C GLU A 21 8.40 -12.83 -41.84
N ASP A 22 7.66 -11.73 -41.79
CA ASP A 22 7.49 -10.82 -42.91
C ASP A 22 7.72 -9.39 -42.42
N HIS A 23 8.80 -8.83 -42.97
CA HIS A 23 8.97 -7.44 -43.37
C HIS A 23 9.35 -6.34 -42.34
N LEU A 24 10.65 -6.03 -42.42
CA LEU A 24 11.34 -4.77 -42.22
C LEU A 24 10.63 -3.55 -42.85
N THR A 25 10.28 -2.55 -42.03
CA THR A 25 10.23 -1.11 -42.39
C THR A 25 10.21 -0.28 -41.10
N LYS A 26 11.36 0.26 -40.68
CA LYS A 26 11.74 1.70 -40.77
C LYS A 26 10.95 2.61 -39.83
N GLU A 27 11.63 3.06 -38.79
CA GLU A 27 11.25 4.16 -37.91
C GLU A 27 11.28 5.52 -38.62
N PRO A 28 10.57 6.51 -38.08
CA PRO A 28 11.11 7.85 -37.96
C PRO A 28 11.25 8.25 -36.49
N VAL A 29 12.50 8.49 -36.10
CA VAL A 29 12.87 9.26 -34.91
C VAL A 29 12.52 10.73 -35.19
N GLU A 30 11.61 11.32 -34.42
CA GLU A 30 11.43 12.77 -34.42
C GLU A 30 12.42 13.39 -33.44
N ASP A 31 13.61 13.69 -33.97
CA ASP A 31 14.50 14.70 -33.45
C ASP A 31 13.80 16.06 -33.50
N THR A 32 13.53 16.68 -32.37
CA THR A 32 13.51 18.15 -32.26
C THR A 32 13.83 18.54 -30.82
N ASP A 33 15.04 19.02 -30.63
CA ASP A 33 15.49 19.73 -29.44
C ASP A 33 16.30 20.96 -29.91
N PRO A 34 16.65 21.92 -29.04
CA PRO A 34 15.89 23.12 -28.74
C PRO A 34 16.67 24.39 -29.10
N SER A 35 16.01 25.54 -29.31
CA SER A 35 16.66 26.87 -29.18
C SER A 35 15.73 28.09 -29.36
N THR A 36 15.66 28.93 -28.31
CA THR A 36 16.20 30.31 -28.34
C THR A 36 15.37 31.46 -28.97
N ILE A 37 14.92 32.36 -28.05
CA ILE A 37 14.80 33.84 -28.17
C ILE A 37 13.56 34.45 -28.87
N SER A 38 12.73 35.15 -28.09
CA SER A 38 12.70 36.63 -28.12
C SER A 38 11.78 37.23 -27.04
N LEU A 39 12.42 37.96 -26.14
CA LEU A 39 11.82 38.92 -25.20
C LEU A 39 11.32 40.12 -26.00
N ASN A 40 10.09 40.57 -25.77
CA ASN A 40 9.68 41.93 -26.11
C ASN A 40 9.23 42.66 -24.84
N MET A 41 10.01 43.69 -24.53
CA MET A 41 9.71 44.73 -23.56
C MET A 41 8.52 45.56 -24.02
N GLY A 42 7.73 46.01 -23.05
CA GLY A 42 6.66 46.98 -23.21
C GLY A 42 6.42 47.70 -21.88
N GLU A 43 7.35 48.60 -21.53
CA GLU A 43 7.12 49.84 -20.77
C GLU A 43 5.88 50.57 -21.34
N GLU A 44 5.08 51.38 -20.67
CA GLU A 44 4.97 51.98 -19.35
C GLU A 44 3.59 52.71 -19.33
N ASN A 45 3.19 53.23 -18.16
CA ASN A 45 2.11 54.20 -17.84
C ASN A 45 1.25 53.62 -16.70
N GLY A 46 1.21 54.09 -15.45
CA GLY A 46 1.80 55.19 -14.71
C GLY A 46 1.08 55.25 -13.34
N PHE A 47 1.86 55.19 -12.24
CA PHE A 47 1.68 55.50 -10.79
C PHE A 47 0.32 56.02 -10.19
N PRO A 48 0.09 56.01 -8.84
CA PRO A 48 0.96 55.63 -7.70
C PRO A 48 0.31 54.83 -6.52
N ASP A 49 1.19 54.17 -5.76
CA ASP A 49 1.28 54.04 -4.28
C ASP A 49 0.03 53.73 -3.41
N SER A 50 0.03 52.56 -2.78
CA SER A 50 -0.48 52.39 -1.41
C SER A 50 0.18 51.17 -0.74
N THR A 51 1.15 51.46 0.12
CA THR A 51 1.50 50.80 1.39
C THR A 51 0.84 49.44 1.72
N GLY A 52 1.67 48.43 2.02
CA GLY A 52 1.26 47.29 2.86
C GLY A 52 2.07 46.01 2.67
N ASP A 53 3.12 45.87 3.50
CA ASP A 53 3.86 44.68 4.00
C ASP A 53 3.81 43.27 3.35
N PRO A 54 4.93 42.49 3.46
CA PRO A 54 5.07 41.19 2.83
C PRO A 54 4.42 40.09 3.69
N LEU A 55 3.37 39.45 3.20
CA LEU A 55 2.91 38.19 3.79
C LEU A 55 3.65 37.02 3.16
N SER A 56 4.80 36.76 3.78
CA SER A 56 5.34 35.42 3.95
C SER A 56 4.27 34.48 4.51
N ASP A 57 3.93 33.43 3.77
CA ASP A 57 3.51 32.18 4.39
C ASP A 57 4.10 31.01 3.62
N ILE A 58 5.36 30.74 3.94
CA ILE A 58 5.91 29.40 3.88
C ILE A 58 4.99 28.56 4.76
N SER A 59 4.22 27.67 4.12
CA SER A 59 3.54 26.55 4.77
C SER A 59 4.58 25.77 5.54
N LYS A 60 4.77 26.15 6.80
CA LYS A 60 5.64 25.47 7.74
C LYS A 60 4.81 24.31 8.25
N ASP A 61 5.11 23.12 7.74
CA ASP A 61 4.71 21.85 8.33
C ASP A 61 5.16 21.84 9.79
N ALA A 62 4.30 22.36 10.67
CA ALA A 62 4.45 22.24 12.10
C ALA A 62 3.93 20.86 12.48
N SER A 63 4.77 19.83 12.32
CA SER A 63 4.52 18.56 12.97
C SER A 63 4.38 18.83 14.47
N CYS A 64 3.22 18.47 15.04
CA CYS A 64 2.97 18.71 16.45
C CYS A 64 4.01 17.94 17.27
N ALA A 65 4.69 18.63 18.20
CA ALA A 65 5.70 18.00 19.05
C ALA A 65 5.10 16.82 19.84
N GLU A 66 5.93 15.85 20.18
CA GLU A 66 5.53 14.70 21.00
C GLU A 66 4.94 15.22 22.33
N ASN A 67 3.70 14.80 22.64
CA ASN A 67 2.83 15.29 23.72
C ASN A 67 1.98 16.57 23.41
N CYS A 68 1.62 16.83 22.15
CA CYS A 68 0.63 17.86 21.84
C CYS A 68 -0.76 17.51 22.39
N THR A 69 -1.29 18.35 23.27
CA THR A 69 -2.68 18.29 23.78
C THR A 69 -3.68 18.97 22.84
N CYS A 70 -3.26 19.34 21.63
CA CYS A 70 -4.12 19.96 20.65
C CYS A 70 -5.24 19.01 20.22
N SER A 71 -6.46 19.54 20.14
CA SER A 71 -7.65 18.77 19.76
C SER A 71 -7.47 18.02 18.44
N SER A 72 -6.66 18.53 17.53
CA SER A 72 -6.37 17.91 16.24
C SER A 72 -5.40 16.71 16.31
N CYS A 73 -4.45 16.67 17.26
CA CYS A 73 -3.56 15.51 17.45
C CYS A 73 -4.20 14.41 18.34
N LEU A 74 -5.15 14.76 19.21
CA LEU A 74 -5.98 13.78 19.94
C LEU A 74 -7.03 13.08 19.05
N LEU A 75 -7.33 13.64 17.88
CA LEU A 75 -8.27 13.11 16.89
C LEU A 75 -7.59 12.38 15.72
N LEU A 76 -6.26 12.26 15.73
CA LEU A 76 -5.56 11.58 14.64
C LEU A 76 -5.86 10.08 14.71
N ALA A 77 -6.65 9.60 13.75
CA ALA A 77 -6.96 8.19 13.62
C ALA A 77 -5.66 7.42 13.34
N PRO A 78 -5.37 6.32 14.07
CA PRO A 78 -4.16 5.56 13.84
C PRO A 78 -4.11 5.04 12.41
N THR A 79 -2.93 5.07 11.83
CA THR A 79 -2.63 4.52 10.50
C THR A 79 -2.12 3.09 10.60
N ILE A 80 -2.06 2.40 9.46
CA ILE A 80 -1.45 1.07 9.40
C ILE A 80 0.04 1.15 9.74
N SER A 81 0.73 2.25 9.42
CA SER A 81 2.12 2.48 9.84
C SER A 81 2.28 2.45 11.37
N ASP A 82 1.34 3.06 12.09
CA ASP A 82 1.34 3.07 13.55
C ASP A 82 1.15 1.68 14.15
N LEU A 83 0.27 0.89 13.54
CA LEU A 83 0.06 -0.52 13.87
C LEU A 83 1.32 -1.35 13.62
N LEU A 84 2.05 -1.08 12.54
CA LEU A 84 3.28 -1.80 12.19
C LEU A 84 4.43 -1.55 13.18
N ASN A 85 4.37 -0.46 13.95
CA ASN A 85 5.31 -0.19 15.05
C ASN A 85 4.99 -0.99 16.34
N ASP A 86 3.93 -1.78 16.34
CA ASP A 86 3.52 -2.65 17.45
C ASP A 86 3.72 -4.12 17.06
N GLN A 87 4.85 -4.70 17.49
CA GLN A 87 5.24 -6.05 17.06
C GLN A 87 4.30 -7.14 17.61
N ASP A 88 3.82 -6.99 18.84
CA ASP A 88 2.92 -7.97 19.48
C ASP A 88 1.56 -7.96 18.79
N LEU A 89 1.01 -6.77 18.50
CA LEU A 89 -0.21 -6.64 17.73
C LEU A 89 -0.06 -7.22 16.32
N LEU A 90 1.05 -6.88 15.65
CA LEU A 90 1.35 -7.35 14.31
C LEU A 90 1.42 -8.88 14.28
N ASP A 91 2.06 -9.52 15.25
CA ASP A 91 2.17 -10.97 15.33
C ASP A 91 0.81 -11.64 15.51
N VAL A 92 -0.06 -11.08 16.35
CA VAL A 92 -1.45 -11.55 16.49
C VAL A 92 -2.21 -11.46 15.16
N ILE A 93 -2.06 -10.35 14.43
CA ILE A 93 -2.72 -10.15 13.13
C ILE A 93 -2.18 -11.14 12.09
N ARG A 94 -0.86 -11.35 12.05
CA ARG A 94 -0.21 -12.32 11.15
C ARG A 94 -0.72 -13.73 11.40
N ILE A 95 -0.77 -14.18 12.66
CA ILE A 95 -1.30 -15.50 13.03
C ILE A 95 -2.75 -15.67 12.55
N LYS A 96 -3.56 -14.61 12.61
CA LYS A 96 -4.97 -14.63 12.19
C LYS A 96 -5.16 -14.57 10.68
N LEU A 97 -4.30 -13.87 9.96
CA LEU A 97 -4.50 -13.56 8.55
C LEU A 97 -3.63 -14.37 7.59
N ASP A 98 -2.45 -14.84 7.99
CA ASP A 98 -1.54 -15.61 7.14
C ASP A 98 -2.10 -16.97 6.69
N PRO A 99 -2.75 -17.78 7.55
CA PRO A 99 -3.27 -19.08 7.13
C PRO A 99 -4.28 -18.99 5.99
N CYS A 100 -4.10 -19.82 4.97
CA CYS A 100 -5.09 -20.02 3.91
C CYS A 100 -6.09 -21.09 4.33
N HIS A 101 -7.27 -20.67 4.78
CA HIS A 101 -8.37 -21.58 5.10
C HIS A 101 -9.49 -21.44 4.06
N PRO A 102 -10.05 -22.53 3.52
CA PRO A 102 -11.02 -22.48 2.41
C PRO A 102 -12.27 -21.62 2.68
N THR A 103 -12.70 -21.52 3.94
CA THR A 103 -13.94 -20.83 4.35
C THR A 103 -13.72 -19.51 5.06
N VAL A 104 -12.49 -19.21 5.49
CA VAL A 104 -12.18 -18.00 6.27
C VAL A 104 -11.37 -17.06 5.39
N LYS A 105 -11.85 -15.82 5.25
CA LYS A 105 -11.21 -14.80 4.43
C LYS A 105 -9.90 -14.35 5.07
N ASN A 106 -8.82 -14.37 4.31
CA ASN A 106 -7.45 -14.13 4.79
C ASN A 106 -6.83 -12.89 4.13
N TRP A 107 -5.53 -12.67 4.35
CA TRP A 107 -4.76 -11.57 3.77
C TRP A 107 -4.97 -11.42 2.26
N ARG A 108 -5.07 -12.53 1.51
CA ARG A 108 -5.22 -12.53 0.04
C ARG A 108 -6.54 -11.88 -0.39
N ASN A 109 -7.61 -12.17 0.35
CA ASN A 109 -8.93 -11.57 0.09
C ASN A 109 -8.88 -10.06 0.38
N PHE A 110 -8.17 -9.67 1.44
CA PHE A 110 -8.03 -8.28 1.83
C PHE A 110 -7.22 -7.49 0.80
N ALA A 111 -6.06 -8.02 0.42
CA ALA A 111 -5.18 -7.45 -0.60
C ALA A 111 -5.87 -7.33 -1.95
N SER A 112 -6.59 -8.36 -2.39
CA SER A 112 -7.39 -8.32 -3.62
C SER A 112 -8.46 -7.23 -3.57
N LYS A 113 -9.16 -7.08 -2.43
CA LYS A 113 -10.19 -6.04 -2.28
C LYS A 113 -9.63 -4.63 -2.32
N TRP A 114 -8.39 -4.45 -1.89
CA TRP A 114 -7.66 -3.18 -1.98
C TRP A 114 -6.88 -3.01 -3.30
N GLY A 115 -7.15 -3.86 -4.30
CA GLY A 115 -6.68 -3.66 -5.67
C GLY A 115 -5.32 -4.29 -5.96
N MET A 116 -4.79 -5.16 -5.09
CA MET A 116 -3.57 -5.92 -5.41
C MET A 116 -3.87 -6.92 -6.54
N PRO A 117 -3.13 -6.87 -7.66
CA PRO A 117 -3.40 -7.72 -8.81
C PRO A 117 -3.01 -9.18 -8.52
N TYR A 118 -3.54 -10.11 -9.31
CA TYR A 118 -3.44 -11.55 -9.01
C TYR A 118 -2.00 -12.08 -9.02
N ASP A 119 -1.19 -11.60 -9.95
CA ASP A 119 0.24 -11.91 -10.05
C ASP A 119 1.00 -11.48 -8.78
N GLU A 120 0.73 -10.29 -8.26
CA GLU A 120 1.28 -9.80 -6.99
C GLU A 120 0.82 -10.64 -5.79
N LEU A 121 -0.43 -11.09 -5.77
CA LEU A 121 -0.92 -12.02 -4.73
C LEU A 121 -0.15 -13.34 -4.78
N CYS A 122 0.03 -13.92 -5.97
CA CYS A 122 0.80 -15.15 -6.13
C CYS A 122 2.28 -14.95 -5.78
N PHE A 123 2.84 -13.78 -6.07
CA PHE A 123 4.21 -13.45 -5.69
C PHE A 123 4.38 -13.46 -4.17
N LEU A 124 3.46 -12.85 -3.42
CA LEU A 124 3.52 -12.85 -1.94
C LEU A 124 3.36 -14.26 -1.35
N GLU A 125 2.55 -15.13 -1.95
CA GLU A 125 2.36 -16.52 -1.50
C GLU A 125 3.65 -17.36 -1.57
N GLN A 126 4.55 -17.04 -2.50
CA GLN A 126 5.78 -17.80 -2.74
C GLN A 126 6.94 -17.39 -1.83
N ARG A 127 6.77 -16.31 -1.07
CA ARG A 127 7.85 -15.73 -0.27
C ARG A 127 7.90 -16.35 1.13
N PRO A 128 9.10 -16.39 1.74
CA PRO A 128 9.24 -16.84 3.12
C PRO A 128 8.75 -15.78 4.13
N GLN A 129 8.55 -14.54 3.70
CA GLN A 129 7.98 -13.48 4.56
C GLN A 129 6.48 -13.66 4.73
N SER A 130 5.96 -13.13 5.85
CA SER A 130 4.52 -13.08 6.09
C SER A 130 3.83 -12.24 5.01
N PRO A 131 2.89 -12.81 4.24
CA PRO A 131 2.17 -12.05 3.22
C PRO A 131 1.23 -11.00 3.83
N THR A 132 0.76 -11.20 5.08
CA THR A 132 0.02 -10.17 5.82
C THR A 132 0.89 -8.94 6.09
N LEU A 133 2.15 -9.12 6.47
CA LEU A 133 3.07 -8.00 6.72
C LEU A 133 3.25 -7.15 5.45
N GLU A 134 3.56 -7.79 4.32
CA GLU A 134 3.72 -7.10 3.03
C GLU A 134 2.45 -6.38 2.58
N PHE A 135 1.29 -7.02 2.76
CA PHE A 135 -0.01 -6.39 2.51
C PHE A 135 -0.20 -5.10 3.34
N LEU A 136 0.12 -5.14 4.63
CA LEU A 136 0.00 -3.99 5.53
C LEU A 136 1.01 -2.89 5.17
N LEU A 137 2.27 -3.26 4.88
CA LEU A 137 3.32 -2.32 4.46
C LEU A 137 2.94 -1.53 3.20
N ARG A 138 2.39 -2.22 2.18
CA ARG A 138 1.92 -1.57 0.94
C ARG A 138 0.73 -0.63 1.17
N ASN A 139 0.06 -0.74 2.30
CA ASN A 139 -1.10 0.08 2.68
C ASN A 139 -0.84 0.92 3.93
N SER A 140 0.43 1.17 4.26
CA SER A 140 0.87 1.84 5.51
C SER A 140 0.22 3.20 5.75
N GLN A 141 -0.14 3.91 4.67
CA GLN A 141 -0.79 5.21 4.70
C GLN A 141 -2.30 5.16 4.98
N ARG A 142 -2.94 3.99 4.90
CA ARG A 142 -4.37 3.83 5.20
C ARG A 142 -4.60 3.90 6.72
N THR A 143 -5.81 4.29 7.12
CA THR A 143 -6.19 4.28 8.54
C THR A 143 -6.54 2.86 9.01
N VAL A 144 -6.33 2.58 10.29
CA VAL A 144 -6.78 1.33 10.91
C VAL A 144 -8.31 1.19 10.82
N GLY A 145 -9.05 2.31 10.79
CA GLY A 145 -10.50 2.30 10.55
C GLY A 145 -10.88 1.67 9.20
N GLN A 146 -10.14 1.97 8.13
CA GLN A 146 -10.36 1.34 6.82
C GLN A 146 -10.04 -0.16 6.84
N LEU A 147 -9.02 -0.58 7.60
CA LEU A 147 -8.73 -2.00 7.81
C LEU A 147 -9.87 -2.69 8.58
N MET A 148 -10.45 -2.04 9.58
CA MET A 148 -11.61 -2.55 10.33
C MET A 148 -12.87 -2.66 9.46
N GLU A 149 -13.09 -1.74 8.52
CA GLU A 149 -14.16 -1.87 7.51
C GLU A 149 -13.99 -3.13 6.66
N LEU A 150 -12.74 -3.44 6.28
CA LEU A 150 -12.43 -4.66 5.55
C LEU A 150 -12.70 -5.92 6.38
N CYS A 151 -12.36 -5.88 7.67
CA CYS A 151 -12.70 -6.94 8.61
C CYS A 151 -14.22 -7.15 8.68
N ARG A 152 -15.01 -6.07 8.77
CA ARG A 152 -16.49 -6.14 8.80
C ARG A 152 -17.06 -6.70 7.50
N LEU A 153 -16.56 -6.24 6.36
CA LEU A 153 -16.97 -6.71 5.02
C LEU A 153 -16.79 -8.22 4.87
N TYR A 154 -15.69 -8.76 5.40
CA TYR A 154 -15.37 -10.18 5.33
C TYR A 154 -15.76 -10.97 6.58
N HIS A 155 -16.53 -10.38 7.49
CA HIS A 155 -16.95 -10.99 8.76
C HIS A 155 -15.79 -11.53 9.61
N ARG A 156 -14.60 -10.92 9.52
CA ARG A 156 -13.41 -11.21 10.34
C ARG A 156 -13.47 -10.46 11.67
N ALA A 157 -14.48 -10.77 12.48
CA ALA A 157 -14.69 -10.17 13.80
C ALA A 157 -13.52 -10.46 14.77
N ASP A 158 -12.78 -11.54 14.56
CA ASP A 158 -11.62 -11.92 15.37
C ASP A 158 -10.42 -10.98 15.18
N VAL A 159 -10.24 -10.42 13.98
CA VAL A 159 -9.23 -9.39 13.69
C VAL A 159 -9.77 -8.02 14.09
N GLU A 160 -11.03 -7.73 13.77
CA GLU A 160 -11.67 -6.46 14.14
C GLU A 160 -11.62 -6.19 15.65
N LYS A 161 -11.89 -7.21 16.48
CA LYS A 161 -11.82 -7.09 17.94
C LYS A 161 -10.42 -6.75 18.43
N VAL A 162 -9.39 -7.36 17.83
CA VAL A 162 -7.98 -7.08 18.17
C VAL A 162 -7.64 -5.64 17.81
N LEU A 163 -7.99 -5.19 16.60
CA LEU A 163 -7.77 -3.82 16.15
C LEU A 163 -8.50 -2.81 17.04
N ARG A 164 -9.78 -3.07 17.34
CA ARG A 164 -10.59 -2.18 18.17
C ARG A 164 -10.02 -2.02 19.58
N ARG A 165 -9.66 -3.14 20.23
CA ARG A 165 -9.03 -3.11 21.54
C ARG A 165 -7.75 -2.28 21.53
N TRP A 166 -6.90 -2.47 20.52
CA TRP A 166 -5.67 -1.69 20.40
C TRP A 166 -5.95 -0.19 20.19
N VAL A 167 -6.90 0.17 19.32
CA VAL A 167 -7.28 1.58 19.08
C VAL A 167 -7.83 2.25 20.33
N ASP A 168 -8.66 1.54 21.11
CA ASP A 168 -9.33 2.11 22.29
C ASP A 168 -8.42 2.15 23.53
N GLU A 169 -7.59 1.13 23.72
CA GLU A 169 -6.83 0.94 24.97
C GLU A 169 -5.35 1.27 24.83
N GLU A 170 -4.69 0.87 23.74
CA GLU A 170 -3.22 0.86 23.60
C GLU A 170 -2.69 2.08 22.82
N TRP A 171 -3.37 2.45 21.72
CA TRP A 171 -3.01 3.59 20.89
C TRP A 171 -2.96 4.92 21.68
N PRO A 172 -3.95 5.28 22.52
CA PRO A 172 -3.93 6.55 23.24
C PRO A 172 -2.83 6.62 24.31
N ARG A 173 -2.26 5.48 24.73
CA ARG A 173 -1.17 5.44 25.72
C ARG A 173 0.17 5.86 25.09
N ARG A 174 0.36 5.64 23.78
CA ARG A 174 1.60 5.97 23.07
C ARG A 174 1.89 7.48 23.04
N GLY A 175 0.85 8.32 22.94
CA GLY A 175 0.98 9.78 22.99
C GLY A 175 1.14 10.38 24.41
N ARG A 176 1.11 9.54 25.46
CA ARG A 176 1.18 9.96 26.87
C ARG A 176 2.46 9.53 27.56
N GLY A 177 3.58 9.46 26.84
CA GLY A 177 4.91 9.36 27.44
C GLY A 177 5.19 8.15 28.35
N GLU A 178 4.32 7.15 28.43
CA GLU A 178 4.61 5.89 29.13
C GLU A 178 5.40 4.97 28.20
N HIS A 179 6.61 5.42 27.84
CA HIS A 179 7.65 4.51 27.40
C HIS A 179 8.64 4.38 28.56
N PRO A 180 8.68 3.25 29.29
CA PRO A 180 9.81 3.00 30.16
C PRO A 180 11.02 2.82 29.25
N ARG A 181 11.86 3.86 29.18
CA ARG A 181 13.22 3.77 28.68
C ARG A 181 13.97 2.79 29.58
N ASN A 182 13.99 1.52 29.21
CA ASN A 182 14.90 0.56 29.81
C ASN A 182 16.20 0.59 28.99
N PHE A 183 17.27 0.98 29.67
CA PHE A 183 18.67 0.97 29.23
C PHE A 183 19.20 -0.45 29.08
#